data_AF-A0A0M0BLC1-F1
#
_entry.id   AF-A0A0M0BLC1-F1
#
_cell.length_a   1.000
_cell.length_b   1.000
_cell.length_c   1.000
_cell.angle_alpha   90.00
_cell.angle_beta   90.00
_cell.angle_gamma   90.00
#
_symmetry.space_group_name_H-M   'P 1'
#
loop_
_entity.id
_entity.type
_entity.pdbx_description
1 polymer ?
#
loop_
_entity_poly.entity_id
_entity_poly.type
_entity_poly.pdbx_seq_one_letter_code
_entity_poly.pdbx_strand_id
1 'polypeptide(L)' 'DFYRARVYKLEEAGHDPADPRQAYDRAAEWEERIPIGVFYRVERPTYRENFPVLGKGPLARQRLDDIDISRLMKEFA' A
#
# COMPACT_ATOMS: atom_id res chain seq x y z
N ASP A 1 9.36 -15.70 28.80
CA ASP A 1 8.07 -15.62 28.06
C ASP A 1 7.44 -14.23 28.10
N PHE A 2 7.86 -13.31 27.22
CA PHE A 2 7.27 -11.97 27.15
C PHE A 2 6.09 -11.93 26.18
N TYR A 3 6.35 -12.19 24.89
CA TYR A 3 5.37 -12.05 23.81
C TYR A 3 4.20 -13.04 23.90
N ARG A 4 4.46 -14.34 24.11
CA ARG A 4 3.43 -15.39 24.09
C ARG A 4 2.28 -15.12 25.08
N ALA A 5 2.60 -14.56 26.25
CA ALA A 5 1.63 -14.26 27.29
C ALA A 5 0.82 -12.97 27.04
N ARG A 6 1.25 -12.12 26.09
CA ARG A 6 0.73 -10.76 25.90
C ARG A 6 0.03 -10.56 24.57
N VAL A 7 0.32 -11.41 23.58
CA VAL A 7 -0.30 -11.27 22.26
C VAL A 7 -1.78 -11.65 22.27
N TYR A 8 -2.60 -10.88 21.56
CA TYR A 8 -3.99 -11.24 21.28
C TYR A 8 -4.37 -10.81 19.86
N LYS A 9 -5.32 -11.52 19.24
CA LYS A 9 -5.78 -11.22 17.89
C LYS A 9 -6.85 -10.14 17.92
N LEU A 10 -6.69 -9.11 17.10
CA LEU A 10 -7.66 -8.04 16.93
C LEU A 10 -9.01 -8.56 16.39
N GLU A 11 -8.95 -9.57 15.53
CA GLU A 11 -10.13 -10.20 14.93
C GLU A 11 -11.03 -10.89 15.98
N GLU A 12 -10.41 -11.46 17.02
CA GLU A 12 -11.12 -12.10 18.15
C GLU A 12 -11.67 -11.06 19.14
N ALA A 13 -11.14 -9.84 19.11
CA ALA A 13 -11.54 -8.73 19.98
C ALA A 13 -12.61 -7.81 19.36
N GLY A 14 -13.16 -8.17 18.19
CA GLY A 14 -14.19 -7.38 17.50
C GLY A 14 -13.68 -6.06 16.92
N HIS A 15 -12.38 -5.97 16.63
CA HIS A 15 -11.77 -4.80 16.01
C HIS A 15 -12.33 -4.54 14.60
N ASP A 16 -12.73 -3.31 14.32
CA ASP A 16 -13.11 -2.87 12.97
C ASP A 16 -11.89 -2.32 12.22
N PRO A 17 -11.35 -3.03 11.21
CA PRO A 17 -10.20 -2.56 10.45
C PRO A 17 -10.51 -1.38 9.51
N ALA A 18 -11.78 -0.99 9.35
CA ALA A 18 -12.17 0.19 8.56
C ALA A 18 -12.08 1.50 9.36
N ASP A 19 -11.99 1.45 10.70
CA ASP A 19 -11.90 2.63 11.55
C ASP A 19 -10.43 3.03 11.82
N PRO A 20 -9.93 4.13 11.22
CA PRO A 20 -8.55 4.55 11.41
C PRO A 20 -8.25 4.99 12.84
N ARG A 21 -9.24 5.47 13.61
CA ARG A 21 -9.01 5.89 15.01
C ARG A 21 -8.76 4.67 15.88
N GLN A 22 -9.62 3.66 15.78
CA GLN A 22 -9.39 2.39 16.47
C GLN A 22 -8.05 1.76 16.09
N ALA A 23 -7.66 1.82 14.81
CA ALA A 23 -6.36 1.31 14.38
C ALA A 23 -5.18 1.97 15.12
N TYR A 24 -5.21 3.30 15.28
CA TYR A 24 -4.19 4.02 16.03
C TYR A 24 -4.23 3.70 17.52
N ASP A 25 -5.42 3.66 18.12
CA ASP A 25 -5.57 3.33 19.55
C ASP A 25 -5.02 1.94 19.87
N ARG A 26 -5.35 0.94 19.03
CA ARG A 26 -4.79 -0.41 19.14
C ARG A 26 -3.29 -0.43 18.93
N ALA A 27 -2.76 0.31 17.95
CA ALA A 27 -1.33 0.30 17.65
C ALA A 27 -0.48 0.93 18.78
N ALA A 28 -1.09 1.76 19.62
CA ALA A 28 -0.44 2.34 20.80
C ALA A 28 -0.40 1.39 22.01
N GLU A 29 -1.10 0.25 21.98
CA GLU A 29 -1.06 -0.74 23.05
C GLU A 29 0.33 -1.40 23.12
N TRP A 30 0.95 -1.32 24.31
CA TRP A 30 2.23 -1.96 24.59
C TRP A 30 2.27 -2.47 26.04
N GLU A 31 3.31 -3.23 26.37
CA GLU A 31 3.64 -3.76 27.71
C GLU A 31 2.68 -4.82 28.27
N GLU A 32 1.41 -4.49 28.46
CA GLU A 32 0.41 -5.39 29.08
C GLU A 32 -0.21 -6.35 28.07
N ARG A 33 -0.58 -5.81 26.91
CA ARG A 33 -1.19 -6.55 25.81
C ARG A 33 -0.61 -6.05 24.49
N ILE A 34 -0.36 -6.98 23.58
CA ILE A 34 0.25 -6.70 22.29
C ILE A 34 -0.74 -7.16 21.21
N PRO A 35 -1.49 -6.23 20.60
CA PRO A 35 -2.38 -6.60 19.52
C PRO A 35 -1.59 -7.10 18.31
N ILE A 36 -2.12 -8.16 17.69
CA ILE A 36 -1.64 -8.70 16.42
C ILE A 36 -2.82 -8.88 15.46
N GLY A 37 -2.54 -8.93 14.16
CA GLY A 37 -3.56 -9.07 13.11
C GLY A 37 -3.71 -7.79 12.28
N VAL A 38 -4.90 -7.57 11.74
CA VAL A 38 -5.19 -6.44 10.85
C VAL A 38 -5.63 -5.22 11.64
N PHE A 39 -4.77 -4.22 11.76
CA PHE A 39 -5.10 -2.94 12.41
C PHE A 39 -5.95 -2.04 11.51
N TYR A 40 -5.59 -1.93 10.24
CA TYR A 40 -6.29 -1.07 9.30
C TYR A 40 -6.31 -1.68 7.90
N ARG A 41 -7.45 -1.56 7.23
CA ARG A 41 -7.63 -1.97 5.84
C ARG A 41 -8.63 -1.05 5.16
N VAL A 42 -8.23 -0.50 4.03
CA VAL A 42 -9.09 0.32 3.18
C VAL A 42 -8.72 0.10 1.72
N GLU A 43 -9.72 0.08 0.85
CA GLU A 43 -9.50 0.09 -0.60
C GLU A 43 -9.33 1.54 -1.07
N ARG A 44 -8.20 1.84 -1.69
CA ARG A 44 -7.88 3.15 -2.28
C ARG A 44 -7.10 2.94 -3.57
N PRO A 45 -7.17 3.90 -4.52
CA PRO A 45 -6.31 3.87 -5.69
C PRO A 45 -4.83 3.78 -5.28
N THR A 46 -4.15 2.81 -5.85
CA THR A 46 -2.70 2.67 -5.82
C THR A 46 -2.06 3.82 -6.60
N TYR A 47 -0.79 4.12 -6.29
CA TYR A 47 -0.06 5.15 -7.00
C TYR A 47 -0.04 4.93 -8.53
N ARG A 48 0.01 3.66 -8.96
CA ARG A 48 0.05 3.25 -10.37
C ARG A 48 -1.22 3.64 -11.13
N GLU A 49 -2.38 3.57 -10.49
CA GLU A 49 -3.67 3.88 -11.11
C GLU A 49 -3.80 5.35 -11.52
N ASN A 50 -2.96 6.23 -10.96
CA ASN A 50 -2.88 7.63 -11.39
C ASN A 50 -2.22 7.82 -12.77
N PHE A 51 -1.65 6.77 -13.37
CA PHE A 51 -0.91 6.84 -14.63
C PHE A 51 -1.55 5.93 -15.69
N PRO A 52 -2.46 6.45 -16.53
CA PRO A 52 -3.12 5.67 -17.58
C PRO A 52 -2.15 4.96 -18.54
N VAL A 53 -0.98 5.56 -18.79
CA VAL A 53 0.10 4.97 -19.62
C VAL A 53 0.62 3.64 -19.07
N LEU A 54 0.49 3.42 -17.75
CA LEU A 54 0.87 2.17 -17.09
C LEU A 54 -0.24 1.11 -17.16
N GLY A 55 -1.42 1.41 -17.70
CA GLY A 55 -2.48 0.42 -17.90
C GLY A 55 -2.06 -0.74 -18.81
N LYS A 56 -1.10 -0.50 -19.71
CA LYS A 56 -0.52 -1.52 -20.61
C LYS A 56 0.60 -2.36 -19.97
N GLY A 57 0.90 -2.16 -18.69
CA GLY A 57 2.03 -2.79 -18.00
C GLY A 57 3.20 -1.83 -17.74
N PRO A 58 4.27 -2.28 -17.04
CA PRO A 58 5.42 -1.43 -16.73
C PRO A 58 6.10 -0.87 -17.99
N LEU A 59 6.49 0.40 -17.99
CA LEU A 59 7.13 1.06 -19.15
C LEU A 59 8.34 0.28 -19.67
N ALA A 60 9.16 -0.29 -18.77
CA ALA A 60 10.35 -1.08 -19.11
C ALA A 60 10.05 -2.35 -19.94
N ARG A 61 8.79 -2.76 -20.03
CA ARG A 61 8.34 -3.92 -20.83
C ARG A 61 7.49 -3.53 -22.04
N GLN A 62 7.24 -2.24 -22.24
CA GLN A 62 6.49 -1.76 -23.39
C GLN A 62 7.42 -1.70 -24.61
N ARG A 63 6.90 -2.08 -25.79
CA ARG A 63 7.66 -2.02 -27.04
C ARG A 63 7.98 -0.58 -27.40
N LEU A 64 9.19 -0.34 -27.91
CA LEU A 64 9.66 0.98 -28.35
C LEU A 64 9.62 1.14 -29.87
N ASP A 65 9.28 0.08 -30.59
CA ASP A 65 9.45 0.00 -32.06
C ASP A 65 8.62 1.03 -32.83
N ASP A 66 7.54 1.55 -32.22
CA ASP A 66 6.63 2.53 -32.82
C ASP A 66 6.87 3.98 -32.33
N ILE A 67 8.02 4.25 -31.68
CA ILE A 67 8.35 5.58 -31.13
C ILE A 67 9.27 6.34 -32.09
N ASP A 68 8.76 7.40 -32.72
CA ASP A 68 9.56 8.34 -33.53
C ASP A 68 9.91 9.61 -32.74
N ILE A 69 11.19 9.79 -32.42
CA ILE A 69 11.73 10.98 -31.74
C ILE A 69 12.40 11.98 -32.69
N SER A 70 12.37 11.75 -34.01
CA SER A 70 13.11 12.56 -35.00
C SER A 70 12.72 14.03 -34.97
N ARG A 71 11.46 14.33 -34.66
CA ARG A 71 10.97 15.71 -34.48
C ARG A 71 11.66 16.41 -33.31
N LEU A 72 11.75 15.73 -32.16
CA LEU A 72 12.38 16.27 -30.95
C LEU A 72 13.87 16.51 -31.18
N MET A 73 14.56 15.58 -31.85
CA MET A 73 15.99 15.72 -32.16
C MET A 73 16.28 16.94 -33.03
N LYS A 74 15.40 17.27 -34.00
CA LYS A 74 15.55 18.46 -34.85
C LYS A 74 15.32 19.78 -34.12
N GLU A 75 14.55 19.78 -33.04
CA GLU A 75 14.25 20.97 -32.25
C GLU A 75 15.43 21.42 -31.37
N PHE A 76 16.31 20.48 -31.01
CA PHE A 76 17.46 20.71 -30.13
C PHE A 76 18.83 20.51 -30.82
N ALA A 77 18.86 20.44 -32.16
CA ALA A 77 20.08 20.38 -32.98
C ALA A 77 20.48 21.77 -33.47
#